data_AF-A0A1E1WL63-F1
#
_entry.id   AF-A0A1E1WL63-F1
#
_cell.length_a   1.000
_cell.length_b   1.000
_cell.length_c   1.000
_cell.angle_alpha   90.00
_cell.angle_beta   90.00
_cell.angle_gamma   90.00
#
_symmetry.space_group_name_H-M   'P 1'
#
loop_
_entity.id
_entity.type
_entity.pdbx_description
1 polymer ?
#
loop_
_entity_poly.entity_id
_entity_poly.type
_entity_poly.pdbx_seq_one_letter_code
_entity_poly.pdbx_strand_id
1 'polypeptide(L)'
;MDNYVFRSSSELKPNLELVTQICRCCLSTERRMEDVTRFSSHFMELAGINVLESDGLPQWVCYECATLLRKALRIRQKMLKAHNLLYEYLTRCAPFPIDAQ
;
A
#
# COMPACT_ATOMS: atom_id res chain seq x y z
N MET A 1 65.27 6.27 12.09
CA MET A 1 64.35 5.44 11.28
C MET A 1 63.32 4.92 12.25
N ASP A 2 62.06 5.39 12.16
CA ASP A 2 60.84 4.62 12.48
C ASP A 2 59.60 5.50 12.24
N ASN A 3 59.01 5.24 11.08
CA ASN A 3 57.59 5.24 10.71
C ASN A 3 56.66 6.39 11.14
N TYR A 4 56.54 7.32 10.20
CA TYR A 4 55.37 8.17 9.93
C TYR A 4 54.15 7.30 9.57
N VAL A 5 53.06 7.37 10.34
CA VAL A 5 51.72 6.99 9.85
C VAL A 5 50.89 8.25 9.79
N PHE A 6 50.97 8.91 8.63
CA PHE A 6 50.07 10.00 8.25
C PHE A 6 48.66 9.41 8.08
N ARG A 7 47.82 9.62 9.10
CA ARG A 7 46.41 9.22 9.09
C ARG A 7 45.73 10.03 7.98
N SER A 8 45.44 9.39 6.85
CA SER A 8 44.82 10.08 5.73
C SER A 8 43.43 10.58 6.14
N SER A 9 43.22 11.87 5.94
CA SER A 9 41.90 12.49 5.99
C SER A 9 41.13 12.05 4.75
N SER A 10 40.58 10.84 4.78
CA SER A 10 39.65 10.37 3.76
C SER A 10 38.34 11.16 3.91
N GLU A 11 38.25 12.24 3.14
CA GLU A 11 37.05 12.76 2.47
C GLU A 11 35.72 12.26 3.05
N LEU A 12 35.05 13.13 3.82
CA LEU A 12 33.60 13.02 4.02
C LEU A 12 32.95 13.14 2.64
N LYS A 13 32.66 12.01 2.00
CA LYS A 13 31.74 11.97 0.87
C LYS A 13 30.40 12.51 1.42
N PRO A 14 29.83 13.59 0.85
CA PRO A 14 28.47 13.95 1.15
C PRO A 14 27.64 12.71 0.87
N ASN A 15 27.01 12.17 1.90
CA ASN A 15 26.06 11.09 1.74
C ASN A 15 24.87 11.72 1.01
N LEU A 16 24.95 11.75 -0.32
CA LEU A 16 23.82 12.05 -1.18
C LEU A 16 22.89 10.88 -0.93
N GLU A 17 22.07 11.04 0.10
CA GLU A 17 21.12 10.07 0.58
C GLU A 17 20.18 9.80 -0.60
N LEU A 18 20.53 8.79 -1.40
CA LEU A 18 19.72 8.28 -2.48
C LEU A 18 18.38 8.01 -1.83
N VAL A 19 17.35 8.76 -2.23
CA VAL A 19 16.00 8.67 -1.66
C VAL A 19 15.60 7.21 -1.70
N THR A 20 15.68 6.54 -0.55
CA THR A 20 15.40 5.12 -0.47
C THR A 20 13.90 5.01 -0.65
N GLN A 21 13.48 4.34 -1.72
CA GLN A 21 12.06 4.14 -1.95
C GLN A 21 11.54 3.21 -0.86
N ILE A 22 10.62 3.72 -0.04
CA ILE A 22 9.99 3.01 1.08
C ILE A 22 8.55 2.68 0.66
N CYS A 23 8.11 1.44 0.91
CA CYS A 23 6.73 1.05 0.64
C CYS A 23 5.75 1.69 1.65
N ARG A 24 4.71 2.36 1.16
CA ARG A 24 3.65 2.98 1.97
C ARG A 24 2.86 1.99 2.82
N CYS A 25 2.76 0.73 2.39
CA CYS A 25 1.95 -0.28 3.08
C CYS A 25 2.72 -1.02 4.19
N CYS A 26 4.00 -1.33 3.97
CA CYS A 26 4.77 -2.22 4.85
C CYS A 26 6.14 -1.65 5.26
N LEU A 27 6.47 -0.43 4.83
CA LEU A 27 7.72 0.27 5.12
C LEU A 27 9.00 -0.45 4.66
N SER A 28 8.89 -1.50 3.85
CA SER A 28 10.06 -2.18 3.27
C SER A 28 10.76 -1.30 2.24
N THR A 29 12.10 -1.35 2.23
CA THR A 29 12.98 -0.76 1.22
C THR A 29 13.51 -1.83 0.25
N GLU A 30 14.29 -1.41 -0.76
CA GLU A 30 15.06 -2.31 -1.66
C GLU A 30 14.21 -3.34 -2.43
N ARG A 31 12.95 -3.00 -2.72
CA ARG A 31 12.06 -3.83 -3.54
C ARG A 31 11.75 -3.13 -4.85
N ARG A 32 11.25 -3.90 -5.81
CA ARG A 32 10.60 -3.31 -6.98
C ARG A 32 9.37 -2.52 -6.52
N MET A 33 9.40 -1.21 -6.75
CA MET A 33 8.34 -0.29 -6.37
C MET A 33 7.51 0.14 -7.56
N GLU A 34 6.25 0.46 -7.29
CA GLU A 34 5.34 1.16 -8.18
C GLU A 34 4.93 2.48 -7.50
N ASP A 35 4.68 3.52 -8.30
CA ASP A 35 4.18 4.81 -7.83
C ASP A 35 2.84 4.62 -7.08
N VAL A 36 2.71 5.24 -5.90
CA VAL A 36 1.53 5.10 -5.04
C VAL A 36 0.25 5.63 -5.70
N THR A 37 0.35 6.63 -6.58
CA THR A 37 -0.79 7.28 -7.24
C THR A 37 -1.59 6.29 -8.09
N ARG A 38 -0.95 5.22 -8.60
CA ARG A 38 -1.62 4.11 -9.31
C ARG A 38 -2.60 3.33 -8.43
N PHE A 39 -2.47 3.46 -7.11
CA PHE A 39 -3.27 2.76 -6.11
C PHE A 39 -4.16 3.70 -5.30
N SER A 40 -4.28 4.99 -5.65
CA SER A 40 -5.10 5.96 -4.90
C SER A 40 -6.55 5.48 -4.68
N SER A 41 -7.19 4.93 -5.72
CA SER A 41 -8.53 4.34 -5.60
C SER A 41 -8.54 3.12 -4.66
N HIS A 42 -7.48 2.32 -4.65
CA HIS A 42 -7.40 1.13 -3.80
C HIS A 42 -7.28 1.53 -2.33
N PHE A 43 -6.48 2.55 -2.00
CA PHE A 43 -6.38 3.08 -0.65
C PHE A 43 -7.68 3.71 -0.18
N MET A 44 -8.35 4.46 -1.04
CA MET A 44 -9.64 5.05 -0.70
C MET A 44 -10.71 3.98 -0.47
N GLU A 45 -10.82 3.00 -1.37
CA GLU A 45 -11.83 1.94 -1.28
C GLU A 45 -11.58 0.98 -0.10
N LEU A 46 -10.33 0.60 0.17
CA LEU A 46 -10.01 -0.39 1.19
C LEU A 46 -9.84 0.20 2.59
N ALA A 47 -9.30 1.41 2.70
CA ALA A 47 -8.90 2.01 3.98
C ALA A 47 -9.47 3.42 4.22
N GLY A 48 -10.16 4.03 3.25
CA GLY A 48 -10.66 5.40 3.37
C GLY A 48 -9.56 6.45 3.40
N ILE A 49 -8.38 6.14 2.85
CA ILE A 49 -7.21 7.02 2.88
C ILE A 49 -7.04 7.70 1.52
N ASN A 50 -6.97 9.03 1.52
CA ASN A 50 -6.54 9.80 0.36
C ASN A 50 -5.01 9.75 0.24
N VAL A 51 -4.52 9.39 -0.95
CA VAL A 51 -3.09 9.43 -1.27
C VAL A 51 -2.78 10.81 -1.81
N LEU A 52 -1.92 11.56 -1.10
CA LEU A 52 -1.48 12.90 -1.48
C LEU A 52 0.04 12.97 -1.40
N GLU A 53 0.68 13.71 -2.30
CA GLU A 53 2.13 13.96 -2.19
C GLU A 53 2.47 14.76 -0.92
N SER A 54 1.53 15.58 -0.46
CA SER A 54 1.68 16.43 0.72
C SER A 54 1.34 15.75 2.04
N ASP A 55 0.99 14.45 2.05
CA ASP A 55 0.63 13.74 3.30
C ASP A 55 1.85 13.34 4.15
N GLY A 56 3.07 13.57 3.65
CA GLY A 56 4.32 13.21 4.33
C GLY A 56 4.58 11.70 4.41
N LEU A 57 3.80 10.89 3.68
CA LEU A 57 3.93 9.44 3.66
C LEU A 57 4.72 8.97 2.43
N PRO A 58 5.23 7.73 2.46
CA PRO A 58 5.99 7.20 1.32
C PRO A 58 5.15 7.17 0.04
N GLN A 59 5.74 7.61 -1.07
CA GLN A 59 5.07 7.73 -2.37
C GLN A 59 5.23 6.48 -3.27
N TRP A 60 5.58 5.34 -2.66
CA TRP A 60 5.87 4.10 -3.36
C TRP A 60 5.15 2.93 -2.73
N VAL A 61 4.83 1.91 -3.52
CA VAL A 61 4.27 0.64 -3.04
C VAL A 61 5.09 -0.51 -3.61
N CYS A 62 5.57 -1.42 -2.76
CA CYS A 62 6.28 -2.61 -3.24
C CYS A 62 5.36 -3.56 -3.99
N TYR A 63 5.93 -4.34 -4.91
CA TYR A 63 5.14 -5.23 -5.78
C TYR A 63 4.28 -6.26 -5.02
N GLU A 64 4.71 -6.70 -3.83
CA GLU A 64 3.93 -7.61 -2.99
C GLU A 64 2.68 -6.91 -2.45
N CYS A 65 2.84 -5.72 -1.88
CA CYS A 65 1.72 -4.92 -1.39
C CYS A 65 0.79 -4.47 -2.52
N ALA A 66 1.33 -4.12 -3.69
CA ALA A 66 0.55 -3.84 -4.89
C ALA A 66 -0.33 -5.04 -5.29
N THR A 67 0.23 -6.25 -5.22
CA THR A 67 -0.52 -7.49 -5.49
C THR A 67 -1.61 -7.73 -4.46
N LEU A 68 -1.33 -7.50 -3.18
CA LEU A 68 -2.30 -7.64 -2.09
C LEU A 68 -3.45 -6.63 -2.22
N LEU A 69 -3.16 -5.36 -2.51
CA LEU A 69 -4.17 -4.32 -2.74
C LEU A 69 -5.14 -4.74 -3.87
N ARG A 70 -4.60 -5.17 -5.02
CA ARG A 70 -5.41 -5.64 -6.15
C ARG A 70 -6.28 -6.85 -5.79
N LYS A 71 -5.72 -7.81 -5.04
CA LYS A 71 -6.46 -8.99 -4.57
C LYS A 71 -7.58 -8.61 -3.60
N ALA A 72 -7.30 -7.73 -2.64
CA ALA A 72 -8.27 -7.26 -1.66
C ALA A 72 -9.45 -6.54 -2.32
N LEU A 73 -9.20 -5.67 -3.31
CA LEU A 73 -10.28 -5.04 -4.09
C LEU A 73 -11.18 -6.07 -4.80
N ARG A 74 -10.60 -7.08 -5.44
CA ARG A 74 -11.39 -8.12 -6.11
C ARG A 74 -12.26 -8.89 -5.11
N ILE A 75 -11.75 -9.16 -3.91
CA ILE A 75 -12.53 -9.82 -2.85
C ILE A 75 -13.67 -8.91 -2.39
N ARG A 76 -13.39 -7.62 -2.11
CA ARG A 76 -14.39 -6.62 -1.73
C ARG A 76 -15.52 -6.53 -2.77
N GLN A 77 -15.18 -6.44 -4.06
CA GLN A 77 -16.17 -6.39 -5.14
C GLN A 77 -17.06 -7.64 -5.18
N LYS A 78 -16.48 -8.83 -5.00
CA LYS A 78 -17.25 -10.07 -4.92
C LYS A 78 -18.19 -10.08 -3.71
N MET A 79 -17.71 -9.63 -2.55
CA MET A 79 -18.53 -9.53 -1.33
C MET A 79 -19.69 -8.57 -1.51
N LEU A 80 -19.46 -7.37 -2.07
CA LEU A 80 -20.52 -6.39 -2.35
C LEU A 80 -21.55 -6.96 -3.33
N LYS A 81 -21.11 -7.63 -4.39
CA LYS A 81 -22.02 -8.29 -5.33
C LYS A 81 -22.87 -9.37 -4.64
N ALA A 82 -22.25 -10.23 -3.85
CA ALA A 82 -22.96 -11.28 -3.12
C ALA A 82 -23.95 -10.69 -2.12
N HIS A 83 -23.53 -9.68 -1.35
CA HIS A 83 -24.40 -8.96 -0.42
C HIS A 83 -25.61 -8.36 -1.12
N ASN A 84 -25.41 -7.66 -2.23
CA ASN A 84 -26.50 -7.05 -2.99
C ASN A 84 -27.49 -8.10 -3.54
N LEU A 85 -26.99 -9.23 -4.07
CA LEU A 85 -27.85 -10.31 -4.56
C LEU A 85 -28.69 -10.95 -3.45
N LEU A 86 -28.06 -11.22 -2.30
CA LEU A 86 -28.76 -11.81 -1.15
C LEU A 86 -29.77 -10.83 -0.56
N TYR A 87 -29.42 -9.55 -0.49
CA TYR A 87 -30.32 -8.49 -0.01
C TYR A 87 -31.51 -8.27 -0.96
N GLU A 88 -31.27 -8.31 -2.27
CA GLU A 88 -32.35 -8.24 -3.26
C GLU A 88 -33.28 -9.45 -3.15
N TYR A 89 -32.73 -10.65 -3.00
CA TYR A 89 -33.53 -11.85 -2.77
C TYR A 89 -34.39 -11.71 -1.51
N LEU A 90 -33.80 -11.26 -0.41
CA LEU A 90 -34.52 -11.04 0.85
C LEU A 90 -35.66 -10.04 0.71
N THR A 91 -35.43 -8.94 -0.02
CA THR A 91 -36.41 -7.84 -0.13
C THR A 91 -37.50 -8.06 -1.17
N ARG A 92 -37.26 -8.87 -2.20
CA ARG A 92 -38.18 -9.01 -3.36
C ARG A 92 -38.71 -10.41 -3.59
N CYS A 93 -37.96 -11.44 -3.20
CA CYS A 93 -38.22 -12.82 -3.61
C CYS A 93 -38.54 -13.75 -2.43
N ALA A 94 -38.16 -13.39 -1.20
CA ALA A 94 -38.39 -14.23 -0.04
C ALA A 94 -39.91 -14.36 0.23
N PRO A 95 -40.47 -15.59 0.21
CA PRO A 95 -41.90 -15.81 0.42
C PRO A 95 -42.33 -15.65 1.89
N PHE A 96 -41.38 -15.44 2.79
CA PHE A 96 -41.58 -15.19 4.21
C PHE A 96 -40.44 -14.31 4.76
N PRO A 97 -40.69 -13.52 5.82
CA PRO A 97 -39.64 -12.74 6.48
C PRO A 97 -38.55 -13.69 7.00
N ILE A 98 -37.29 -13.44 6.63
CA ILE A 98 -36.14 -14.12 7.22
C ILE A 98 -35.76 -13.30 8.44
N ASP A 99 -36.26 -13.70 9.61
CA ASP A 99 -35.91 -13.06 10.87
C ASP A 99 -34.40 -13.23 11.12
N ALA A 100 -33.67 -12.11 11.12
CA ALA A 100 -32.27 -12.09 11.54
C ALA A 100 -32.25 -12.12 13.07
N GLN A 101 -32.01 -13.30 13.64
CA GLN A 101 -31.74 -13.47 15.08
C GLN A 101 -30.41 -12.80 15.47
#